data_AF-A0A381EGM2-F1
#
_entry.id   AF-A0A381EGM2-F1
#
_cell.length_a   1.000
_cell.length_b   1.000
_cell.length_c   1.000
_cell.angle_alpha   90.00
_cell.angle_beta   90.00
_cell.angle_gamma   90.00
#
_symmetry.space_group_name_H-M   'P 1'
#
loop_
_entity.id
_entity.type
_entity.pdbx_description
1 polymer ?
#
loop_
_entity_poly.entity_id
_entity_poly.type
_entity_poly.pdbx_seq_one_letter_code
_entity_poly.pdbx_strand_id
1 'polypeptide(L)'
;MKYIGNKTRLLNFISESMDNFGVCKNGIFIDLFAGTNSVAKHFKNKGYKVITNDFMTYSYIFSKVLIELNEMPKFIKLNGLDEALNLLNKEHYLKGYVYENYAPGGKFNRQYFSDKNAMRIDFIREKIQQWLRENIIDENEFLVLLVSLIDAADFVANISGTYGAYLKIWRSMALKDIKLLPPNITNNHLNNKSFQLDSNAFVRELSGDIVYIDPPYNHRQYAPNFHFLESLAVWDKQELKGKGGLRDYKHQKSLYCQKGKAMEVFSDLISNIQSQYIILSYNNEGIIPREHILKTLNAIGQVKEYTTHYRRFRTEKNHEKRQYKQCDDKTIEHLFIVKK
;
A
#
# COMPACT_ATOMS: atom_id res chain seq x y z
N MET A 1 4.20 -1.33 -7.28
CA MET A 1 2.79 -0.91 -7.16
C MET A 1 2.57 0.61 -7.24
N LYS A 2 1.58 1.04 -8.05
CA LYS A 2 1.07 2.42 -8.13
C LYS A 2 0.18 2.68 -6.91
N TYR A 3 0.42 3.76 -6.17
CA TYR A 3 -0.30 4.01 -4.92
C TYR A 3 -0.44 5.50 -4.62
N ILE A 4 -1.61 5.91 -4.13
CA ILE A 4 -1.86 7.31 -3.72
C ILE A 4 -1.00 7.58 -2.48
N GLY A 5 -0.19 8.63 -2.53
CA GLY A 5 0.62 9.06 -1.39
C GLY A 5 1.92 8.27 -1.17
N ASN A 6 2.32 7.40 -2.10
CA ASN A 6 3.56 6.62 -1.99
C ASN A 6 4.80 7.50 -1.67
N LYS A 7 5.56 7.10 -0.65
CA LYS A 7 6.71 7.85 -0.11
C LYS A 7 8.07 7.43 -0.65
N THR A 8 8.17 6.54 -1.64
CA THR A 8 9.46 6.10 -2.21
C THR A 8 10.36 7.26 -2.63
N ARG A 9 9.80 8.37 -3.16
CA ARG A 9 10.58 9.57 -3.55
C ARG A 9 10.99 10.46 -2.37
N LEU A 10 10.39 10.25 -1.21
CA LEU A 10 10.58 11.06 0.00
C LEU A 10 11.40 10.33 1.08
N LEU A 11 11.83 9.09 0.84
CA LEU A 11 12.56 8.28 1.84
C LEU A 11 13.84 8.95 2.34
N ASN A 12 14.64 9.54 1.45
CA ASN A 12 15.85 10.26 1.83
C ASN A 12 15.51 11.49 2.67
N PHE A 13 14.55 12.30 2.21
CA PHE A 13 14.08 13.47 2.95
C PHE A 13 13.57 13.13 4.36
N ILE A 14 12.75 12.08 4.49
CA ILE A 14 12.24 11.61 5.79
C ILE A 14 13.40 11.24 6.69
N SER A 15 14.33 10.42 6.20
CA SER A 15 15.43 9.94 7.01
C SER A 15 16.43 11.04 7.39
N GLU A 16 16.80 11.91 6.46
CA GLU A 16 17.73 13.01 6.73
C GLU A 16 17.13 14.00 7.72
N SER A 17 15.82 14.26 7.63
CA SER A 17 15.13 15.12 8.60
C SER A 17 15.11 14.50 10.00
N MET A 18 14.91 13.19 10.11
CA MET A 18 15.03 12.45 11.38
C MET A 18 16.45 12.50 11.94
N ASP A 19 17.46 12.29 11.10
CA ASP A 19 18.87 12.38 11.49
C ASP A 19 19.23 13.80 11.97
N ASN A 20 18.78 14.84 11.25
CA ASN A 20 19.00 16.25 11.61
C ASN A 20 18.32 16.66 12.91
N PHE A 21 17.16 16.06 13.24
CA PHE A 21 16.49 16.30 14.51
C PHE A 21 17.15 15.54 15.68
N GLY A 22 17.95 14.51 15.39
CA GLY A 22 18.53 13.64 16.41
C GLY A 22 17.54 12.58 16.92
N VAL A 23 16.72 12.02 16.03
CA VAL A 23 15.93 10.82 16.33
C VAL A 23 16.89 9.64 16.54
N CYS A 24 16.55 8.72 17.46
CA CYS A 24 17.37 7.54 17.73
C CYS A 24 17.59 6.71 16.45
N LYS A 25 18.83 6.22 16.27
CA LYS A 25 19.24 5.46 15.08
C LYS A 25 18.98 3.95 15.17
N ASN A 26 18.47 3.51 16.30
CA ASN A 26 18.14 2.14 16.65
C ASN A 26 16.85 2.13 17.48
N GLY A 27 16.21 0.97 17.56
CA GLY A 27 14.96 0.79 18.32
C GLY A 27 13.81 0.28 17.47
N ILE A 28 12.60 0.46 18.00
CA ILE A 28 11.32 0.04 17.42
C ILE A 28 10.73 1.18 16.60
N PHE A 29 10.74 1.02 15.28
CA PHE A 29 10.09 1.91 14.32
C PHE A 29 8.70 1.36 13.96
N ILE A 30 7.66 2.13 14.25
CA ILE A 30 6.28 1.78 13.97
C ILE A 30 5.78 2.60 12.77
N ASP A 31 5.37 1.95 11.70
CA ASP A 31 4.67 2.56 10.57
C ASP A 31 3.16 2.27 10.68
N LEU A 32 2.37 3.24 11.15
CA LEU A 32 0.94 3.04 11.46
C LEU A 32 0.02 3.01 10.24
N PHE A 33 0.52 3.44 9.08
CA PHE A 33 -0.22 3.57 7.82
C PHE A 33 0.66 3.07 6.68
N ALA A 34 1.02 1.79 6.73
CA ALA A 34 2.12 1.25 5.96
C ALA A 34 1.95 1.36 4.43
N GLY A 35 0.71 1.28 3.92
CA GLY A 35 0.41 1.42 2.50
C GLY A 35 1.20 0.43 1.63
N THR A 36 2.18 0.93 0.87
CA THR A 36 3.06 0.06 0.05
C THR A 36 4.27 -0.49 0.82
N ASN A 37 4.37 -0.24 2.12
CA ASN A 37 5.50 -0.61 2.99
C ASN A 37 6.85 0.02 2.60
N SER A 38 6.87 1.10 1.83
CA SER A 38 8.13 1.71 1.36
C SER A 38 8.93 2.35 2.50
N VAL A 39 8.23 3.01 3.45
CA VAL A 39 8.87 3.66 4.60
C VAL A 39 9.34 2.60 5.59
N ALA A 40 8.44 1.71 6.02
CA ALA A 40 8.77 0.54 6.83
C ALA A 40 9.99 -0.26 6.29
N LYS A 41 10.01 -0.58 4.99
CA LYS A 41 11.14 -1.32 4.38
C LYS A 41 12.44 -0.53 4.41
N HIS A 42 12.38 0.79 4.19
CA HIS A 42 13.55 1.66 4.28
C HIS A 42 14.18 1.62 5.69
N PHE A 43 13.36 1.73 6.74
CA PHE A 43 13.85 1.67 8.12
C PHE A 43 14.25 0.26 8.55
N LYS A 44 13.61 -0.79 8.03
CA LYS A 44 14.08 -2.17 8.18
C LYS A 44 15.52 -2.32 7.65
N ASN A 45 15.79 -1.79 6.45
CA ASN A 45 17.11 -1.82 5.83
C ASN A 45 18.16 -0.99 6.58
N LYS A 46 17.72 -0.03 7.40
CA LYS A 46 18.58 0.73 8.31
C LYS A 46 18.82 0.04 9.66
N GLY A 47 18.30 -1.16 9.86
CA GLY A 47 18.54 -1.97 11.06
C GLY A 47 17.57 -1.73 12.21
N TYR A 48 16.44 -1.05 11.98
CA TYR A 48 15.40 -0.89 13.00
C TYR A 48 14.58 -2.18 13.13
N LYS A 49 14.09 -2.46 14.34
CA LYS A 49 12.98 -3.41 14.52
C LYS A 49 11.73 -2.71 14.02
N VAL A 50 11.05 -3.29 13.04
CA VAL A 50 9.91 -2.64 12.41
C VAL A 50 8.59 -3.27 12.84
N ILE A 51 7.64 -2.43 13.22
CA ILE A 51 6.24 -2.80 13.39
C ILE A 51 5.44 -2.04 12.34
N THR A 52 4.53 -2.71 11.63
CA THR A 52 3.65 -2.07 10.66
C THR A 52 2.19 -2.32 10.98
N ASN A 53 1.35 -1.37 10.62
CA ASN A 53 -0.09 -1.51 10.60
C ASN A 53 -0.65 -0.91 9.31
N ASP A 54 -1.65 -1.55 8.73
CA ASP A 54 -2.50 -0.93 7.71
C ASP A 54 -3.90 -1.54 7.76
N PHE A 55 -4.89 -0.79 7.30
CA PHE A 55 -6.27 -1.24 7.32
C PHE A 55 -6.61 -2.20 6.16
N MET A 56 -5.90 -2.06 5.03
CA MET A 56 -6.18 -2.81 3.80
C MET A 56 -5.45 -4.16 3.80
N THR A 57 -6.15 -5.22 3.39
CA THR A 57 -5.60 -6.59 3.42
C THR A 57 -4.42 -6.75 2.47
N TYR A 58 -4.46 -6.15 1.27
CA TYR A 58 -3.31 -6.19 0.37
C TYR A 58 -2.07 -5.53 1.00
N SER A 59 -2.24 -4.45 1.76
CA SER A 59 -1.11 -3.77 2.41
C SER A 59 -0.51 -4.65 3.50
N TYR A 60 -1.35 -5.26 4.33
CA TYR A 60 -0.94 -6.21 5.36
C TYR A 60 -0.18 -7.42 4.78
N ILE A 61 -0.64 -8.02 3.68
CA ILE A 61 0.07 -9.12 3.01
C ILE A 61 1.45 -8.68 2.53
N PHE A 62 1.57 -7.47 1.96
CA PHE A 62 2.88 -6.89 1.63
C PHE A 62 3.75 -6.71 2.87
N SER A 63 3.18 -6.28 4.00
CA SER A 63 3.92 -6.15 5.27
C SER A 63 4.45 -7.49 5.77
N LYS A 64 3.63 -8.56 5.74
CA LYS A 64 4.07 -9.91 6.11
C LYS A 64 5.29 -10.36 5.32
N VAL A 65 5.30 -10.14 4.00
CA VAL A 65 6.41 -10.57 3.14
C VAL A 65 7.61 -9.64 3.22
N LEU A 66 7.42 -8.32 3.07
CA LEU A 66 8.54 -7.37 2.94
C LEU A 66 9.16 -7.01 4.30
N ILE A 67 8.36 -7.06 5.37
CA ILE A 67 8.75 -6.59 6.69
C ILE A 67 9.02 -7.75 7.65
N GLU A 68 8.13 -8.74 7.80
CA GLU A 68 8.36 -9.83 8.76
C GLU A 68 9.40 -10.84 8.28
N LEU A 69 9.37 -11.23 7.00
CA LEU A 69 10.32 -12.22 6.50
C LEU A 69 11.74 -11.66 6.49
N ASN A 70 12.64 -12.39 7.14
CA ASN A 70 14.09 -12.16 7.08
C ASN A 70 14.78 -13.08 6.08
N GLU A 71 14.13 -14.17 5.70
CA GLU A 71 14.66 -15.14 4.74
C GLU A 71 13.55 -15.56 3.78
N MET A 72 13.94 -15.87 2.55
CA MET A 72 12.97 -16.33 1.55
C MET A 72 12.59 -17.77 1.92
N PRO A 73 11.29 -18.11 1.95
CA PRO A 73 10.86 -19.48 2.13
C PRO A 73 11.48 -20.40 1.08
N LYS A 74 11.66 -21.68 1.43
CA LYS A 74 12.48 -22.60 0.64
C LYS A 74 11.74 -23.20 -0.56
N PHE A 75 10.41 -23.24 -0.56
CA PHE A 75 9.59 -23.88 -1.59
C PHE A 75 10.03 -25.33 -1.84
N ILE A 76 10.21 -26.11 -0.76
CA ILE A 76 10.86 -27.43 -0.80
C ILE A 76 10.16 -28.36 -1.79
N LYS A 77 8.82 -28.44 -1.75
CA LYS A 77 8.03 -29.32 -2.64
C LYS A 77 7.93 -28.82 -4.09
N LEU A 78 8.42 -27.62 -4.37
CA LEU A 78 8.44 -27.02 -5.71
C LEU A 78 9.88 -26.83 -6.23
N ASN A 79 10.90 -27.35 -5.54
CA ASN A 79 12.31 -27.19 -5.89
C ASN A 79 12.80 -25.73 -5.91
N GLY A 80 12.25 -24.87 -5.04
CA GLY A 80 12.66 -23.47 -4.91
C GLY A 80 11.69 -22.46 -5.52
N LEU A 81 11.83 -21.20 -5.11
CA LEU A 81 10.96 -20.09 -5.56
C LEU A 81 11.03 -19.90 -7.08
N ASP A 82 12.22 -19.99 -7.67
CA ASP A 82 12.40 -19.78 -9.11
C ASP A 82 11.61 -20.80 -9.94
N GLU A 83 11.62 -22.08 -9.53
CA GLU A 83 10.83 -23.11 -10.22
C GLU A 83 9.33 -22.92 -9.98
N ALA A 84 8.91 -22.56 -8.76
CA ALA A 84 7.52 -22.20 -8.49
C ALA A 84 7.03 -21.05 -9.40
N LEU A 85 7.85 -19.99 -9.54
CA LEU A 85 7.54 -18.86 -10.42
C LEU A 85 7.56 -19.25 -11.90
N ASN A 86 8.50 -20.09 -12.33
CA ASN A 86 8.55 -20.61 -13.70
C ASN A 86 7.27 -21.39 -14.04
N LEU A 87 6.80 -22.27 -13.15
CA LEU A 87 5.56 -23.00 -13.32
C LEU A 87 4.35 -22.06 -13.45
N LEU A 88 4.27 -21.03 -12.61
CA LEU A 88 3.17 -20.06 -12.67
C LEU A 88 3.26 -19.15 -13.90
N ASN A 89 4.46 -18.85 -14.40
CA ASN A 89 4.69 -18.01 -15.57
C ASN A 89 4.45 -18.73 -16.91
N LYS A 90 4.30 -20.07 -16.94
CA LYS A 90 3.88 -20.83 -18.12
C LYS A 90 2.47 -20.45 -18.56
N GLU A 91 2.19 -20.47 -19.86
CA GLU A 91 0.91 -20.04 -20.45
C GLU A 91 -0.24 -21.02 -20.18
N HIS A 92 -0.83 -20.90 -18.99
CA HIS A 92 -2.08 -21.54 -18.61
C HIS A 92 -3.14 -20.48 -18.31
N TYR A 93 -4.38 -20.77 -18.70
CA TYR A 93 -5.48 -19.81 -18.68
C TYR A 93 -6.69 -20.44 -18.00
N LEU A 94 -7.39 -19.64 -17.20
CA LEU A 94 -8.66 -20.02 -16.58
C LEU A 94 -9.63 -18.85 -16.70
N LYS A 95 -10.81 -19.07 -17.29
CA LYS A 95 -11.90 -18.09 -17.19
C LYS A 95 -12.52 -18.19 -15.79
N GLY A 96 -12.19 -17.25 -14.93
CA GLY A 96 -12.65 -17.24 -13.55
C GLY A 96 -13.20 -15.87 -13.12
N TYR A 97 -13.06 -15.57 -11.84
CA TYR A 97 -13.65 -14.40 -11.22
C TYR A 97 -13.10 -13.09 -11.83
N VAL A 98 -11.79 -13.03 -12.12
CA VAL A 98 -11.16 -11.84 -12.69
C VAL A 98 -11.55 -11.65 -14.14
N TYR A 99 -11.57 -12.70 -14.95
CA TYR A 99 -12.07 -12.64 -16.33
C TYR A 99 -13.50 -12.12 -16.38
N GLU A 100 -14.41 -12.71 -15.61
CA GLU A 100 -15.83 -12.33 -15.63
C GLU A 100 -16.07 -10.88 -15.19
N ASN A 101 -15.28 -10.40 -14.23
CA ASN A 101 -15.52 -9.11 -13.59
C ASN A 101 -14.66 -7.96 -14.09
N TYR A 102 -13.47 -8.21 -14.62
CA TYR A 102 -12.46 -7.18 -14.86
C TYR A 102 -11.89 -7.19 -16.29
N ALA A 103 -12.39 -8.06 -17.16
CA ALA A 103 -12.00 -8.15 -18.57
C ALA A 103 -13.13 -7.74 -19.54
N PRO A 104 -12.80 -7.24 -20.75
CA PRO A 104 -13.77 -6.92 -21.79
C PRO A 104 -14.59 -8.11 -22.26
N GLY A 105 -14.02 -9.31 -22.32
CA GLY A 105 -14.73 -10.53 -22.71
C GLY A 105 -15.57 -11.17 -21.59
N GLY A 106 -15.48 -10.65 -20.36
CA GLY A 106 -16.28 -11.13 -19.24
C GLY A 106 -17.67 -10.47 -19.16
N LYS A 107 -18.52 -10.97 -18.27
CA LYS A 107 -19.92 -10.52 -18.07
C LYS A 107 -20.15 -8.99 -18.03
N PHE A 108 -19.21 -8.22 -17.49
CA PHE A 108 -19.39 -6.77 -17.26
C PHE A 108 -18.62 -5.87 -18.23
N ASN A 109 -17.90 -6.44 -19.20
CA ASN A 109 -17.14 -5.71 -20.22
C ASN A 109 -16.20 -4.61 -19.63
N ARG A 110 -15.59 -4.87 -18.48
CA ARG A 110 -14.70 -3.90 -17.81
C ARG A 110 -13.30 -4.01 -18.41
N GLN A 111 -12.63 -2.89 -18.67
CA GLN A 111 -11.34 -2.88 -19.35
C GLN A 111 -10.16 -2.66 -18.38
N TYR A 112 -10.16 -3.35 -17.23
CA TYR A 112 -9.03 -3.28 -16.29
C TYR A 112 -7.85 -4.14 -16.76
N PHE A 113 -8.13 -5.30 -17.35
CA PHE A 113 -7.14 -6.24 -17.86
C PHE A 113 -7.55 -6.75 -19.23
N SER A 114 -6.57 -7.07 -20.08
CA SER A 114 -6.86 -7.85 -21.29
C SER A 114 -7.44 -9.20 -20.90
N ASP A 115 -8.25 -9.79 -21.78
CA ASP A 115 -8.80 -11.13 -21.57
C ASP A 115 -7.70 -12.15 -21.23
N LYS A 116 -6.56 -12.09 -21.95
CA LYS A 116 -5.38 -12.92 -21.70
C LYS A 116 -4.89 -12.74 -20.26
N ASN A 117 -4.62 -11.51 -19.82
CA ASN A 117 -4.10 -11.25 -18.48
C ASN A 117 -5.11 -11.58 -17.37
N ALA A 118 -6.39 -11.33 -17.58
CA ALA A 118 -7.42 -11.68 -16.62
C ALA A 118 -7.49 -13.20 -16.38
N MET A 119 -7.47 -14.00 -17.46
CA MET A 119 -7.47 -15.46 -17.35
C MET A 119 -6.18 -16.01 -16.72
N ARG A 120 -5.05 -15.33 -16.93
CA ARG A 120 -3.78 -15.66 -16.28
C ARG A 120 -3.84 -15.40 -14.78
N ILE A 121 -4.37 -14.25 -14.36
CA ILE A 121 -4.55 -13.90 -12.94
C ILE A 121 -5.43 -14.95 -12.25
N ASP A 122 -6.56 -15.32 -12.87
CA ASP A 122 -7.45 -16.37 -12.37
C ASP A 122 -6.71 -17.70 -12.20
N PHE A 123 -6.00 -18.16 -13.24
CA PHE A 123 -5.24 -19.41 -13.17
C PHE A 123 -4.21 -19.38 -12.03
N ILE A 124 -3.37 -18.33 -11.97
CA ILE A 124 -2.30 -18.24 -10.98
C ILE A 124 -2.89 -18.21 -9.56
N ARG A 125 -3.94 -17.41 -9.34
CA ARG A 125 -4.52 -17.25 -8.01
C ARG A 125 -5.19 -18.53 -7.50
N GLU A 126 -5.90 -19.24 -8.38
CA GLU A 126 -6.46 -20.56 -8.06
C GLU A 126 -5.36 -21.60 -7.84
N LYS A 127 -4.28 -21.55 -8.63
CA LYS A 127 -3.17 -22.50 -8.51
C LYS A 127 -2.44 -22.36 -7.18
N ILE A 128 -2.11 -21.14 -6.74
CA ILE A 128 -1.47 -20.94 -5.43
C ILE A 128 -2.42 -21.29 -4.27
N GLN A 129 -3.74 -21.09 -4.45
CA GLN A 129 -4.74 -21.54 -3.46
C GLN A 129 -4.82 -23.07 -3.38
N GLN A 130 -4.75 -23.74 -4.52
CA GLN A 130 -4.70 -25.19 -4.61
C GLN A 130 -3.44 -25.71 -3.91
N TRP A 131 -2.26 -25.16 -4.23
CA TRP A 131 -1.00 -25.56 -3.60
C TRP A 131 -1.04 -25.41 -2.08
N LEU A 132 -1.62 -24.33 -1.55
CA LEU A 132 -1.78 -24.15 -0.11
C LEU A 132 -2.70 -25.22 0.48
N ARG A 133 -3.88 -25.46 -0.12
CA ARG A 133 -4.85 -26.48 0.35
C ARG A 133 -4.29 -27.90 0.32
N GLU A 134 -3.48 -28.22 -0.68
CA GLU A 134 -2.83 -29.52 -0.84
C GLU A 134 -1.52 -29.65 -0.02
N ASN A 135 -1.20 -28.63 0.80
CA ASN A 135 0.04 -28.56 1.57
C ASN A 135 1.30 -28.68 0.70
N ILE A 136 1.23 -28.29 -0.59
CA ILE A 136 2.40 -28.19 -1.47
C ILE A 136 3.24 -26.98 -1.09
N ILE A 137 2.59 -25.89 -0.64
CA ILE A 137 3.25 -24.72 -0.08
C ILE A 137 2.70 -24.41 1.32
N ASP A 138 3.50 -23.77 2.16
CA ASP A 138 3.05 -23.22 3.45
C ASP A 138 2.46 -21.80 3.32
N GLU A 139 2.05 -21.21 4.44
CA GLU A 139 1.44 -19.87 4.47
C GLU A 139 2.41 -18.77 4.01
N ASN A 140 3.69 -18.82 4.41
CA ASN A 140 4.67 -17.82 4.01
C ASN A 140 5.00 -17.93 2.52
N GLU A 141 5.15 -19.15 2.01
CA GLU A 141 5.33 -19.45 0.60
C GLU A 141 4.13 -18.95 -0.23
N PHE A 142 2.91 -19.18 0.26
CA PHE A 142 1.68 -18.64 -0.34
C PHE A 142 1.68 -17.11 -0.38
N LEU A 143 2.00 -16.45 0.74
CA LEU A 143 2.03 -14.98 0.83
C LEU A 143 3.07 -14.38 -0.13
N VAL A 144 4.25 -14.99 -0.26
CA VAL A 144 5.28 -14.58 -1.23
C VAL A 144 4.74 -14.61 -2.67
N LEU A 145 4.12 -15.72 -3.07
CA LEU A 145 3.55 -15.85 -4.41
C LEU A 145 2.36 -14.90 -4.65
N LEU A 146 1.56 -14.65 -3.61
CA LEU A 146 0.44 -13.70 -3.67
C LEU A 146 0.92 -12.26 -3.82
N VAL A 147 1.98 -11.85 -3.12
CA VAL A 147 2.61 -10.53 -3.31
C VAL A 147 3.15 -10.39 -4.73
N SER A 148 3.82 -11.41 -5.27
CA SER A 148 4.29 -11.43 -6.67
C SER A 148 3.13 -11.26 -7.66
N LEU A 149 2.00 -11.95 -7.43
CA LEU A 149 0.82 -11.86 -8.27
C LEU A 149 0.17 -10.47 -8.20
N ILE A 150 0.02 -9.88 -7.00
CA ILE A 150 -0.58 -8.55 -6.82
C ILE A 150 0.27 -7.48 -7.53
N ASP A 151 1.60 -7.49 -7.36
CA ASP A 151 2.47 -6.51 -8.03
C ASP A 151 2.48 -6.69 -9.56
N ALA A 152 2.49 -7.94 -10.04
CA ALA A 152 2.41 -8.25 -11.47
C ALA A 152 1.07 -7.81 -12.08
N ALA A 153 -0.05 -8.02 -11.38
CA ALA A 153 -1.36 -7.56 -11.81
C ALA A 153 -1.42 -6.02 -11.86
N ASP A 154 -0.93 -5.32 -10.84
CA ASP A 154 -0.87 -3.85 -10.86
C ASP A 154 -0.01 -3.29 -12.00
N PHE A 155 1.05 -3.99 -12.38
CA PHE A 155 1.89 -3.61 -13.52
C PHE A 155 1.09 -3.60 -14.84
N VAL A 156 0.32 -4.66 -15.11
CA VAL A 156 -0.48 -4.83 -16.33
C VAL A 156 -1.91 -4.26 -16.24
N ALA A 157 -2.26 -3.55 -15.16
CA ALA A 157 -3.56 -2.92 -15.04
C ALA A 157 -3.72 -1.69 -15.95
N ASN A 158 -4.84 -1.62 -16.68
CA ASN A 158 -5.21 -0.53 -17.57
C ASN A 158 -5.92 0.63 -16.81
N ILE A 159 -5.18 1.22 -15.89
CA ILE A 159 -5.64 2.27 -14.99
C ILE A 159 -4.73 3.49 -15.03
N SER A 160 -5.22 4.63 -14.54
CA SER A 160 -4.45 5.88 -14.41
C SER A 160 -3.70 6.02 -13.07
N GLY A 161 -3.64 4.95 -12.26
CA GLY A 161 -2.94 4.92 -10.97
C GLY A 161 -3.79 4.40 -9.81
N THR A 162 -5.11 4.31 -10.01
CA THR A 162 -6.08 3.73 -9.07
C THR A 162 -7.09 2.89 -9.83
N TYR A 163 -7.69 1.91 -9.17
CA TYR A 163 -8.75 1.06 -9.72
C TYR A 163 -10.14 1.73 -9.72
N GLY A 164 -10.29 2.95 -9.18
CA GLY A 164 -11.58 3.65 -9.19
C GLY A 164 -12.21 3.82 -10.58
N ALA A 165 -11.41 3.77 -11.66
CA ALA A 165 -11.88 3.63 -13.03
C ALA A 165 -10.82 2.96 -13.91
N TYR A 166 -11.26 2.28 -14.96
CA TYR A 166 -10.42 1.77 -16.04
C TYR A 166 -10.37 2.75 -17.22
N LEU A 167 -9.29 2.68 -18.02
CA LEU A 167 -9.11 3.50 -19.21
C LEU A 167 -9.81 2.89 -20.43
N LYS A 168 -10.38 3.74 -21.29
CA LYS A 168 -10.94 3.28 -22.58
C LYS A 168 -9.86 2.92 -23.60
N ILE A 169 -8.71 3.60 -23.52
CA ILE A 169 -7.55 3.35 -24.37
C ILE A 169 -6.57 2.50 -23.57
N TRP A 170 -6.09 1.41 -24.18
CA TRP A 170 -5.11 0.54 -23.56
C TRP A 170 -3.79 1.26 -23.34
N ARG A 171 -3.28 1.17 -22.12
CA ARG A 171 -1.87 1.46 -21.85
C ARG A 171 -1.02 0.36 -22.46
N SER A 172 0.13 0.73 -23.03
CA SER A 172 1.09 -0.23 -23.59
C SER A 172 1.51 -1.31 -22.58
N MET A 173 1.60 -0.98 -21.29
CA MET A 173 1.94 -1.96 -20.25
C MET A 173 0.81 -2.96 -19.98
N ALA A 174 -0.45 -2.58 -20.19
CA ALA A 174 -1.59 -3.46 -19.99
C ALA A 174 -1.75 -4.52 -21.09
N LEU A 175 -1.08 -4.33 -22.22
CA LEU A 175 -0.99 -5.28 -23.32
C LEU A 175 0.20 -6.23 -23.21
N LYS A 176 1.10 -6.00 -22.24
CA LYS A 176 2.18 -6.95 -21.95
C LYS A 176 1.61 -8.16 -21.21
N ASP A 177 2.25 -9.30 -21.38
CA ASP A 177 1.92 -10.49 -20.61
C ASP A 177 2.27 -10.30 -19.13
N ILE A 178 1.35 -10.70 -18.26
CA ILE A 178 1.61 -10.75 -16.83
C ILE A 178 2.78 -11.71 -16.54
N LYS A 179 3.75 -11.23 -15.76
CA LYS A 179 4.92 -11.99 -15.34
C LYS A 179 5.14 -11.78 -13.84
N LEU A 180 5.11 -12.86 -13.08
CA LEU A 180 5.44 -12.85 -11.66
C LEU A 180 6.95 -12.73 -11.49
N LEU A 181 7.35 -11.86 -10.56
CA LEU A 181 8.74 -11.66 -10.15
C LEU A 181 8.86 -11.90 -8.64
N PRO A 182 10.01 -12.41 -8.16
CA PRO A 182 10.22 -12.62 -6.73
C PRO A 182 10.17 -11.27 -5.99
N PRO A 183 9.52 -11.19 -4.82
CA PRO A 183 9.56 -9.98 -4.02
C PRO A 183 10.97 -9.79 -3.46
N ASN A 184 11.42 -8.54 -3.40
CA ASN A 184 12.69 -8.20 -2.78
C ASN A 184 12.50 -8.06 -1.27
N ILE A 185 12.95 -9.06 -0.51
CA ILE A 185 12.99 -9.03 0.95
C ILE A 185 14.39 -8.66 1.45
N THR A 186 14.50 -8.24 2.71
CA THR A 186 15.78 -7.92 3.33
C THR A 186 15.84 -8.55 4.71
N ASN A 187 17.01 -9.06 5.08
CA ASN A 187 17.25 -9.59 6.42
C ASN A 187 17.84 -8.49 7.30
N ASN A 188 17.15 -8.11 8.38
CA ASN A 188 17.72 -7.25 9.41
C ASN A 188 18.00 -8.00 10.72
N HIS A 189 17.80 -9.32 10.73
CA HIS A 189 17.96 -10.22 11.87
C HIS A 189 17.08 -9.89 13.09
N LEU A 190 16.06 -9.04 12.92
CA LEU A 190 15.15 -8.64 14.00
C LEU A 190 13.76 -9.24 13.80
N ASN A 191 13.07 -9.47 14.92
CA ASN A 191 11.69 -9.96 14.92
C ASN A 191 10.71 -8.81 14.62
N ASN A 192 10.56 -8.49 13.33
CA ASN A 192 9.61 -7.48 12.85
C ASN A 192 8.17 -8.02 12.90
N LYS A 193 7.17 -7.13 12.97
CA LYS A 193 5.74 -7.50 13.08
C LYS A 193 4.86 -6.65 12.18
N SER A 194 3.76 -7.22 11.73
CA SER A 194 2.75 -6.57 10.90
C SER A 194 1.36 -6.85 11.44
N PHE A 195 0.49 -5.86 11.37
CA PHE A 195 -0.87 -5.90 11.88
C PHE A 195 -1.85 -5.34 10.85
N GLN A 196 -3.12 -5.77 10.96
CA GLN A 196 -4.23 -5.25 10.18
C GLN A 196 -5.34 -4.79 11.12
N LEU A 197 -5.15 -3.63 11.72
CA LEU A 197 -6.04 -3.07 12.74
C LEU A 197 -6.40 -1.62 12.42
N ASP A 198 -7.45 -1.12 13.08
CA ASP A 198 -7.72 0.31 13.11
C ASP A 198 -6.58 1.03 13.83
N SER A 199 -5.94 2.00 13.16
CA SER A 199 -4.75 2.66 13.72
C SER A 199 -5.04 3.36 15.04
N ASN A 200 -6.20 4.02 15.20
CA ASN A 200 -6.56 4.71 16.46
C ASN A 200 -6.76 3.74 17.62
N ALA A 201 -7.38 2.59 17.36
CA ALA A 201 -7.49 1.53 18.36
C ALA A 201 -6.10 0.97 18.71
N PHE A 202 -5.29 0.67 17.68
CA PHE A 202 -4.03 -0.04 17.84
C PHE A 202 -2.99 0.75 18.65
N VAL A 203 -2.93 2.09 18.54
CA VAL A 203 -1.90 2.87 19.28
C VAL A 203 -2.01 2.73 20.80
N ARG A 204 -3.17 2.34 21.32
CA ARG A 204 -3.44 2.21 22.77
C ARG A 204 -2.80 0.97 23.36
N GLU A 205 -2.47 0.00 22.52
CA GLU A 205 -1.84 -1.28 22.90
C GLU A 205 -0.38 -1.33 22.45
N LEU A 206 0.12 -0.26 21.83
CA LEU A 206 1.39 -0.23 21.15
C LEU A 206 2.35 0.77 21.81
N SER A 207 3.52 0.26 22.21
CA SER A 207 4.64 1.06 22.67
C SER A 207 5.84 0.88 21.73
N GLY A 208 6.55 1.96 21.43
CA GLY A 208 7.79 1.90 20.67
C GLY A 208 8.60 3.19 20.78
N ASP A 209 9.76 3.23 20.16
CA ASP A 209 10.64 4.40 20.24
C ASP A 209 10.19 5.49 19.26
N ILE A 210 9.78 5.07 18.06
CA ILE A 210 9.46 5.94 16.94
C ILE A 210 8.12 5.52 16.33
N VAL A 211 7.17 6.46 16.24
CA VAL A 211 5.91 6.27 15.51
C VAL A 211 5.88 7.19 14.30
N TYR A 212 5.86 6.58 13.11
CA TYR A 212 5.66 7.23 11.84
C TYR A 212 4.18 7.17 11.42
N ILE A 213 3.66 8.32 11.01
CA ILE A 213 2.27 8.53 10.65
C ILE A 213 2.21 9.16 9.26
N ASP A 214 1.53 8.50 8.34
CA ASP A 214 1.23 8.99 6.99
C ASP A 214 -0.25 8.71 6.66
N PRO A 215 -1.19 9.40 7.33
CA PRO A 215 -2.59 9.08 7.18
C PRO A 215 -3.11 9.58 5.83
N PRO A 216 -4.26 9.06 5.35
CA PRO A 216 -4.94 9.62 4.19
C PRO A 216 -5.09 11.14 4.29
N TYR A 217 -4.63 11.87 3.27
CA TYR A 217 -4.65 13.34 3.27
C TYR A 217 -5.81 13.92 2.46
N ASN A 218 -6.56 13.12 1.70
CA ASN A 218 -7.64 13.62 0.83
C ASN A 218 -8.93 12.78 0.96
N HIS A 219 -10.00 13.21 0.28
CA HIS A 219 -11.31 12.56 0.36
C HIS A 219 -11.42 11.19 -0.33
N ARG A 220 -10.35 10.71 -0.99
CA ARG A 220 -10.36 9.44 -1.70
C ARG A 220 -10.16 8.29 -0.73
N GLN A 221 -11.24 7.56 -0.48
CA GLN A 221 -11.20 6.30 0.24
C GLN A 221 -10.31 5.28 -0.50
N TYR A 222 -9.42 4.59 0.21
CA TYR A 222 -8.50 3.63 -0.39
C TYR A 222 -9.24 2.39 -0.89
N ALA A 223 -10.20 1.86 -0.12
CA ALA A 223 -10.97 0.67 -0.50
C ALA A 223 -11.59 0.74 -1.92
N PRO A 224 -12.34 1.79 -2.32
CA PRO A 224 -12.84 1.90 -3.69
C PRO A 224 -11.77 2.28 -4.73
N ASN A 225 -10.63 2.85 -4.34
CA ASN A 225 -9.56 3.20 -5.27
C ASN A 225 -8.56 2.05 -5.50
N PHE A 226 -8.57 1.02 -4.66
CA PHE A 226 -7.70 -0.16 -4.73
C PHE A 226 -8.49 -1.48 -4.60
N HIS A 227 -9.78 -1.46 -4.93
CA HIS A 227 -10.71 -2.57 -4.72
C HIS A 227 -10.32 -3.87 -5.44
N PHE A 228 -9.62 -3.80 -6.57
CA PHE A 228 -9.14 -4.99 -7.25
C PHE A 228 -8.01 -5.66 -6.46
N LEU A 229 -7.06 -4.89 -5.92
CA LEU A 229 -5.98 -5.42 -5.09
C LEU A 229 -6.56 -6.10 -3.85
N GLU A 230 -7.57 -5.47 -3.24
CA GLU A 230 -8.30 -6.06 -2.11
C GLU A 230 -9.05 -7.34 -2.52
N SER A 231 -9.68 -7.37 -3.71
CA SER A 231 -10.30 -8.60 -4.24
C SER A 231 -9.29 -9.74 -4.40
N LEU A 232 -8.10 -9.42 -4.89
CA LEU A 232 -7.04 -10.39 -5.16
C LEU A 232 -6.42 -10.94 -3.88
N ALA A 233 -6.26 -10.07 -2.88
CA ALA A 233 -5.79 -10.38 -1.54
C ALA A 233 -6.76 -11.28 -0.77
N VAL A 234 -8.02 -10.85 -0.62
CA VAL A 234 -9.03 -11.56 0.18
C VAL A 234 -9.56 -12.80 -0.54
N TRP A 235 -9.76 -12.71 -1.86
CA TRP A 235 -10.23 -13.79 -2.74
C TRP A 235 -11.56 -14.45 -2.35
N ASP A 236 -12.43 -13.74 -1.66
CA ASP A 236 -13.79 -14.19 -1.29
C ASP A 236 -14.80 -14.21 -2.47
N LYS A 237 -14.37 -13.76 -3.65
CA LYS A 237 -15.18 -13.67 -4.88
C LYS A 237 -16.52 -12.94 -4.69
N GLN A 238 -16.55 -11.93 -3.82
CA GLN A 238 -17.74 -11.12 -3.57
C GLN A 238 -18.36 -10.54 -4.85
N GLU A 239 -19.68 -10.48 -4.93
CA GLU A 239 -20.35 -9.79 -6.04
C GLU A 239 -20.02 -8.29 -6.10
N LEU A 240 -19.71 -7.79 -7.30
CA LEU A 240 -19.29 -6.42 -7.52
C LEU A 240 -20.41 -5.53 -8.04
N LYS A 241 -20.41 -4.25 -7.61
CA LYS A 241 -21.45 -3.27 -7.95
C LYS A 241 -20.92 -2.12 -8.80
N GLY A 242 -21.80 -1.61 -9.66
CA GLY A 242 -21.56 -0.42 -10.48
C GLY A 242 -20.58 -0.64 -11.64
N LYS A 243 -20.35 0.44 -12.39
CA LYS A 243 -19.54 0.43 -13.63
C LYS A 243 -18.08 0.02 -13.36
N GLY A 244 -17.50 0.51 -12.26
CA GLY A 244 -16.12 0.17 -11.86
C GLY A 244 -15.96 -1.22 -11.23
N GLY A 245 -17.05 -1.91 -10.85
CA GLY A 245 -16.94 -3.21 -10.17
C GLY A 245 -16.41 -3.08 -8.75
N LEU A 246 -17.08 -2.27 -7.93
CA LEU A 246 -16.70 -2.05 -6.55
C LEU A 246 -17.19 -3.20 -5.66
N ARG A 247 -16.31 -3.67 -4.79
CA ARG A 247 -16.63 -4.53 -3.64
C ARG A 247 -17.51 -3.77 -2.65
N ASP A 248 -18.23 -4.47 -1.76
CA ASP A 248 -18.74 -3.82 -0.56
C ASP A 248 -17.59 -3.51 0.40
N TYR A 249 -17.42 -2.24 0.72
CA TYR A 249 -16.35 -1.71 1.56
C TYR A 249 -16.89 -0.91 2.75
N LYS A 250 -18.15 -1.11 3.17
CA LYS A 250 -18.74 -0.35 4.28
C LYS A 250 -17.88 -0.36 5.55
N HIS A 251 -17.26 -1.50 5.85
CA HIS A 251 -16.38 -1.70 7.00
C HIS A 251 -14.93 -1.27 6.75
N GLN A 252 -14.59 -0.79 5.54
CA GLN A 252 -13.24 -0.37 5.15
C GLN A 252 -13.19 1.13 4.79
N LYS A 253 -14.05 1.94 5.40
CA LYS A 253 -14.04 3.40 5.24
C LYS A 253 -13.11 4.05 6.26
N SER A 254 -12.12 4.79 5.78
CA SER A 254 -11.25 5.58 6.65
C SER A 254 -11.93 6.89 7.07
N LEU A 255 -11.90 7.16 8.38
CA LEU A 255 -12.32 8.44 8.95
C LEU A 255 -11.37 9.58 8.55
N TYR A 256 -10.10 9.28 8.27
CA TYR A 256 -9.11 10.25 7.78
C TYR A 256 -9.42 10.79 6.37
N CYS A 257 -10.31 10.15 5.62
CA CYS A 257 -10.80 10.69 4.33
C CYS A 257 -12.04 11.59 4.48
N GLN A 258 -12.57 11.76 5.69
CA GLN A 258 -13.79 12.54 5.95
C GLN A 258 -13.43 13.86 6.65
N LYS A 259 -13.58 15.01 5.97
CA LYS A 259 -13.16 16.32 6.51
C LYS A 259 -13.69 16.59 7.93
N GLY A 260 -14.97 16.26 8.15
CA GLY A 260 -15.66 16.49 9.42
C GLY A 260 -15.19 15.59 10.56
N LYS A 261 -14.44 14.51 10.28
CA LYS A 261 -13.94 13.55 11.27
C LYS A 261 -12.42 13.48 11.37
N ALA A 262 -11.71 13.79 10.30
CA ALA A 262 -10.25 13.64 10.21
C ALA A 262 -9.49 14.41 11.31
N MET A 263 -9.92 15.62 11.66
CA MET A 263 -9.29 16.40 12.74
C MET A 263 -9.48 15.78 14.12
N GLU A 264 -10.69 15.27 14.40
CA GLU A 264 -11.05 14.61 15.66
C GLU A 264 -10.23 13.33 15.86
N VAL A 265 -10.23 12.45 14.85
CA VAL A 265 -9.49 11.18 14.92
C VAL A 265 -7.98 11.39 14.91
N PHE A 266 -7.48 12.45 14.25
CA PHE A 266 -6.07 12.81 14.33
C PHE A 266 -5.67 13.22 15.74
N SER A 267 -6.44 14.10 16.39
CA SER A 267 -6.16 14.51 17.78
C SER A 267 -6.26 13.33 18.76
N ASP A 268 -7.24 12.45 18.57
CA ASP A 268 -7.33 11.20 19.33
C ASP A 268 -6.08 10.32 19.14
N LEU A 269 -5.63 10.12 17.90
CA LEU A 269 -4.45 9.31 17.60
C LEU A 269 -3.21 9.85 18.32
N ILE A 270 -2.91 11.15 18.16
CA ILE A 270 -1.70 11.77 18.71
C ILE A 270 -1.67 11.71 20.23
N SER A 271 -2.80 11.92 20.91
CA SER A 271 -2.87 11.91 22.37
C SER A 271 -2.62 10.54 22.99
N ASN A 272 -2.92 9.46 22.26
CA ASN A 272 -2.80 8.08 22.76
C ASN A 272 -1.51 7.37 22.35
N ILE A 273 -0.69 7.95 21.47
CA ILE A 273 0.59 7.34 21.08
C ILE A 273 1.56 7.29 22.25
N GLN A 274 2.08 6.08 22.52
CA GLN A 274 3.12 5.81 23.52
C GLN A 274 4.49 5.63 22.84
N SER A 275 5.11 6.74 22.44
CA SER A 275 6.47 6.74 21.89
C SER A 275 7.28 7.96 22.32
N GLN A 276 8.60 7.85 22.20
CA GLN A 276 9.50 8.98 22.43
C GLN A 276 9.42 9.99 21.28
N TYR A 277 9.37 9.48 20.05
CA TYR A 277 9.30 10.30 18.84
C TYR A 277 8.02 10.03 18.06
N ILE A 278 7.40 11.11 17.57
CA ILE A 278 6.31 11.05 16.59
C ILE A 278 6.77 11.79 15.34
N ILE A 279 6.69 11.12 14.18
CA ILE A 279 6.97 11.69 12.87
C ILE A 279 5.70 11.63 12.04
N LEU A 280 5.21 12.79 11.62
CA LEU A 280 4.06 12.92 10.73
C LEU A 280 4.50 13.43 9.38
N SER A 281 4.25 12.66 8.33
CA SER A 281 4.32 13.12 6.94
C SER A 281 2.94 13.57 6.49
N TYR A 282 2.83 14.78 5.94
CA TYR A 282 1.55 15.27 5.45
C TYR A 282 1.71 16.25 4.27
N ASN A 283 0.89 16.06 3.24
CA ASN A 283 0.86 16.94 2.08
C ASN A 283 0.14 18.26 2.42
N ASN A 284 0.64 19.39 1.89
CA ASN A 284 0.08 20.72 2.12
C ASN A 284 -1.35 20.93 1.57
N GLU A 285 -1.80 20.10 0.65
CA GLU A 285 -3.18 20.04 0.12
C GLU A 285 -4.08 19.11 0.93
N GLY A 286 -3.62 18.66 2.10
CA GLY A 286 -4.35 17.75 2.96
C GLY A 286 -5.58 18.37 3.63
N ILE A 287 -6.54 17.52 3.99
CA ILE A 287 -7.82 17.96 4.56
C ILE A 287 -7.74 18.37 6.03
N ILE A 288 -6.68 17.95 6.74
CA ILE A 288 -6.37 18.41 8.09
C ILE A 288 -5.51 19.68 7.96
N PRO A 289 -5.96 20.85 8.44
CA PRO A 289 -5.20 22.08 8.35
C PRO A 289 -3.87 22.00 9.10
N ARG A 290 -2.80 22.58 8.53
CA ARG A 290 -1.48 22.67 9.16
C ARG A 290 -1.53 23.27 10.57
N GLU A 291 -2.37 24.28 10.79
CA GLU A 291 -2.55 24.91 12.11
C GLU A 291 -3.11 23.91 13.14
N HIS A 292 -4.05 23.06 12.74
CA HIS A 292 -4.59 22.01 13.61
C HIS A 292 -3.54 20.94 13.92
N ILE A 293 -2.73 20.56 12.93
CA ILE A 293 -1.60 19.64 13.10
C ILE A 293 -0.62 20.19 14.14
N LEU A 294 -0.14 21.43 13.93
CA LEU A 294 0.81 22.06 14.84
C LEU A 294 0.23 22.22 16.24
N LYS A 295 -1.03 22.66 16.38
CA LYS A 295 -1.70 22.78 17.68
C LYS A 295 -1.73 21.44 18.42
N THR A 296 -2.12 20.37 17.72
CA THR A 296 -2.25 19.02 18.30
C THR A 296 -0.88 18.47 18.71
N LEU A 297 0.14 18.62 17.85
CA LEU A 297 1.48 18.13 18.12
C LEU A 297 2.20 18.94 19.21
N ASN A 298 2.03 20.28 19.24
CA ASN A 298 2.62 21.12 20.30
C ASN A 298 2.02 20.85 21.68
N ALA A 299 0.82 20.27 21.75
CA ALA A 299 0.21 19.91 23.04
C ALA A 299 0.93 18.75 23.75
N ILE A 300 1.78 17.99 23.05
CA ILE A 300 2.49 16.83 23.60
C ILE A 300 4.02 16.96 23.59
N GLY A 301 4.58 18.02 23.00
CA GLY A 301 6.03 18.22 22.92
C GLY A 301 6.42 19.31 21.92
N GLN A 302 7.71 19.68 21.88
CA GLN A 302 8.19 20.69 20.94
C GLN A 302 8.24 20.12 19.52
N VAL A 303 7.58 20.82 18.59
CA VAL A 303 7.50 20.40 17.19
C VAL A 303 8.58 21.07 16.35
N LYS A 304 9.31 20.29 15.56
CA LYS A 304 10.14 20.78 14.45
C LYS A 304 9.51 20.36 13.12
N GLU A 305 9.44 21.30 12.19
CA GLU A 305 8.91 21.07 10.86
C GLU A 305 10.02 21.17 9.82
N TYR A 306 10.05 20.19 8.92
CA TYR A 306 10.87 20.17 7.71
C TYR A 306 9.93 20.15 6.50
N THR A 307 10.35 20.73 5.39
CA THR A 307 9.55 20.77 4.16
C THR A 307 10.38 20.42 2.94
N THR A 308 9.76 19.75 1.98
CA THR A 308 10.36 19.54 0.65
C THR A 308 9.33 19.71 -0.45
N HIS A 309 9.77 20.20 -1.60
CA HIS A 309 8.94 20.24 -2.79
C HIS A 309 9.01 18.91 -3.53
N TYR A 310 7.87 18.39 -3.95
CA TYR A 310 7.83 17.25 -4.83
C TYR A 310 6.78 17.42 -5.92
N ARG A 311 6.98 16.71 -7.02
CA ARG A 311 6.11 16.82 -8.18
C ARG A 311 4.73 16.26 -7.86
N ARG A 312 3.69 17.04 -8.13
CA ARG A 312 2.30 16.62 -8.04
C ARG A 312 2.07 15.39 -8.93
N PHE A 313 1.36 14.40 -8.40
CA PHE A 313 0.96 13.24 -9.21
C PHE A 313 -0.02 13.68 -10.31
N ARG A 314 0.27 13.32 -11.56
CA ARG A 314 -0.58 13.61 -12.74
C ARG A 314 -0.81 12.35 -13.54
N THR A 315 -2.06 12.14 -13.92
CA THR A 315 -2.49 10.99 -14.72
C THR A 315 -2.37 11.25 -16.22
N GLU A 316 -2.47 12.51 -16.65
CA GLU A 316 -2.50 12.94 -18.06
C GLU A 316 -1.69 14.22 -18.25
N LYS A 317 -1.20 14.46 -19.47
CA LYS A 317 -0.65 15.77 -19.89
C LYS A 317 -1.80 16.72 -20.27
N ASN A 318 -1.53 18.02 -20.29
CA ASN A 318 -2.48 19.01 -20.81
C ASN A 318 -2.78 18.72 -22.28
N HIS A 319 -4.06 18.73 -22.66
CA HIS A 319 -4.53 18.65 -24.04
C HIS A 319 -5.81 19.49 -24.20
N GLU A 320 -6.28 19.66 -25.44
CA GLU A 320 -7.39 20.58 -25.81
C GLU A 320 -8.66 20.43 -24.95
N LYS A 321 -9.01 19.20 -24.52
CA LYS A 321 -10.21 18.91 -23.71
C LYS A 321 -9.99 18.99 -22.20
N ARG A 322 -8.74 19.16 -21.75
CA ARG A 322 -8.37 19.19 -20.33
C ARG A 322 -7.07 19.97 -20.14
N GLN A 323 -7.22 21.21 -19.71
CA GLN A 323 -6.12 22.01 -19.17
C GLN A 323 -6.17 21.92 -17.65
N TYR A 324 -5.13 21.36 -17.03
CA TYR A 324 -4.91 21.59 -15.61
C TYR A 324 -4.68 23.10 -15.43
N LYS A 325 -5.31 23.73 -14.43
CA LYS A 325 -5.04 25.14 -14.08
C LYS A 325 -3.53 25.37 -14.05
N GLN A 326 -3.04 26.53 -14.51
CA GLN A 326 -1.64 26.91 -14.36
C GLN A 326 -1.24 26.67 -12.91
N CYS A 327 -0.44 25.64 -12.70
CA CYS A 327 -0.13 25.12 -11.39
C CYS A 327 1.36 24.88 -11.46
N ASP A 328 2.11 25.58 -10.63
CA ASP A 328 3.45 25.17 -10.28
C ASP A 328 3.35 23.66 -9.96
N ASP A 329 4.02 22.79 -10.73
CA ASP A 329 3.82 21.33 -10.78
C ASP A 329 4.21 20.63 -9.45
N LYS A 330 4.30 21.39 -8.38
CA LYS A 330 4.88 21.06 -7.09
C LYS A 330 3.80 21.12 -6.01
N THR A 331 3.87 20.16 -5.11
CA THR A 331 3.22 20.19 -3.80
C THR A 331 4.32 20.19 -2.76
N ILE A 332 3.98 20.60 -1.54
CA ILE A 332 4.91 20.62 -0.42
C ILE A 332 4.57 19.43 0.48
N GLU A 333 5.55 18.60 0.76
CA GLU A 333 5.45 17.64 1.85
C GLU A 333 5.96 18.30 3.12
N HIS A 334 5.17 18.25 4.17
CA HIS A 334 5.55 18.64 5.51
C HIS A 334 5.91 17.38 6.31
N LEU A 335 7.05 17.43 6.97
CA LEU A 335 7.46 16.42 7.95
C LEU A 335 7.55 17.09 9.32
N PHE A 336 6.61 16.76 10.20
CA PHE A 336 6.60 17.22 11.58
C PHE A 336 7.25 16.16 12.46
N ILE A 337 8.22 16.55 13.26
CA ILE A 337 8.89 15.68 14.23
C ILE A 337 8.66 16.27 15.62
N VAL A 338 8.21 15.42 16.54
CA VAL A 338 7.98 15.76 17.94
C VAL A 338 8.74 14.78 18.81
N LYS A 339 9.42 15.32 19.83
CA LYS A 339 9.92 14.55 20.96
C LYS A 339 8.98 14.80 22.14
N LYS A 340 8.35 13.74 22.65
CA LYS A 340 7.48 13.80 23.84
C LYS A 340 8.28 13.96 25.13
#